data_AF-A0A1M5QIE6-F1
#
_entry.id   AF-A0A1M5QIE6-F1
#
_cell.length_a   1.000
_cell.length_b   1.000
_cell.length_c   1.000
_cell.angle_alpha   90.00
_cell.angle_beta   90.00
_cell.angle_gamma   90.00
#
_symmetry.space_group_name_H-M   'P 1'
#
loop_
_entity.id
_entity.type
_entity.pdbx_description
1 polymer ?
#
loop_
_entity_poly.entity_id
_entity_poly.type
_entity_poly.pdbx_seq_one_letter_code
_entity_poly.pdbx_strand_id
1 'polypeptide(L)'
;MSLIDALPYPMGAAAVRSLTDADRIVEAHHEVIAQRSGTEVVPALLITTETRSYAVVEDREAERYRVLASGDRDDRDDVYAELREWATEQGYGGP
;
A
#
# COMPACT_ATOMS: atom_id res chain seq x y z
N MET A 1 15.73 8.46 4.50
CA MET A 1 15.29 7.34 3.64
C MET A 1 13.85 7.05 4.03
N SER A 2 12.90 7.07 3.09
CA SER A 2 11.48 6.92 3.43
C SER A 2 11.20 5.47 3.81
N LEU A 3 10.31 5.23 4.78
CA LEU A 3 9.82 3.90 5.16
C LEU A 3 9.34 3.11 3.92
N ILE A 4 8.76 3.82 2.96
CA ILE A 4 8.20 3.26 1.72
C ILE A 4 9.29 2.74 0.78
N ASP A 5 10.45 3.42 0.74
CA ASP A 5 11.59 3.01 -0.12
C ASP A 5 12.22 1.70 0.34
N ALA A 6 11.98 1.30 1.60
CA ALA A 6 12.52 0.08 2.20
C ALA A 6 11.55 -1.11 2.14
N LEU A 7 10.36 -0.94 1.56
CA LEU A 7 9.38 -2.01 1.46
C LEU A 7 9.88 -3.12 0.52
N PRO A 8 9.78 -4.40 0.92
CA PRO A 8 10.14 -5.52 0.06
C PRO A 8 9.22 -5.57 -1.17
N TYR A 9 9.78 -5.80 -2.35
CA TYR A 9 9.03 -5.93 -3.60
C TYR A 9 9.32 -7.29 -4.29
N PRO A 10 8.28 -8.00 -4.78
CA PRO A 10 6.87 -7.79 -4.52
C PRO A 10 6.50 -8.19 -3.08
N MET A 11 5.52 -7.51 -2.50
CA MET A 11 5.04 -7.85 -1.15
C MET A 11 3.85 -8.80 -1.23
N GLY A 12 3.80 -9.81 -0.37
CA GLY A 12 2.62 -10.64 -0.15
C GLY A 12 1.80 -10.16 1.06
N ALA A 13 0.56 -10.62 1.22
CA ALA A 13 -0.31 -10.17 2.32
C ALA A 13 0.27 -10.48 3.71
N ALA A 14 1.03 -11.57 3.85
CA ALA A 14 1.73 -11.91 5.09
C ALA A 14 2.79 -10.88 5.48
N ALA A 15 3.52 -10.33 4.49
CA ALA A 15 4.53 -9.30 4.73
C ALA A 15 3.88 -7.97 5.12
N VAL A 16 2.73 -7.60 4.52
CA VAL A 16 1.96 -6.41 4.91
C VAL A 16 1.56 -6.45 6.39
N ARG A 17 1.08 -7.61 6.87
CA ARG A 17 0.70 -7.78 8.28
C ARG A 17 1.88 -7.64 9.24
N SER A 18 3.10 -7.91 8.77
CA SER A 18 4.32 -7.80 9.59
C SER A 18 4.90 -6.37 9.58
N LEU A 19 4.37 -5.46 8.75
CA LEU A 19 4.84 -4.06 8.72
C LEU A 19 4.51 -3.32 10.02
N THR A 20 3.49 -3.75 10.76
CA THR A 20 3.11 -3.14 12.04
C THR A 20 4.17 -3.32 13.14
N ASP A 21 5.14 -4.21 12.95
CA ASP A 21 6.25 -4.40 13.89
C ASP A 21 7.37 -3.36 13.70
N ALA A 22 7.31 -2.52 12.65
CA ALA A 22 8.19 -1.37 12.51
C ALA A 22 7.68 -0.22 13.38
N ASP A 23 8.53 0.34 14.25
CA ASP A 23 8.30 1.35 15.32
C ASP A 23 7.42 2.58 15.00
N ARG A 24 6.95 2.77 13.77
CA ARG A 24 6.17 3.94 13.34
C ARG A 24 4.89 3.60 12.58
N ILE A 25 4.65 2.35 12.23
CA ILE A 25 3.45 1.92 11.50
C ILE A 25 2.43 1.44 12.53
N VAL A 26 1.31 2.16 12.63
CA VAL A 26 0.21 1.80 13.53
C VAL A 26 -0.75 0.84 12.83
N GLU A 27 -0.90 0.96 11.52
CA GLU A 27 -1.77 0.11 10.72
C GLU A 27 -1.21 -0.05 9.30
N ALA A 28 -1.28 -1.26 8.75
CA ALA A 28 -1.01 -1.53 7.34
C ALA A 28 -2.08 -2.48 6.79
N HIS A 29 -2.73 -2.09 5.71
CA HIS A 29 -3.84 -2.83 5.11
C HIS A 29 -3.62 -3.01 3.61
N HIS A 30 -3.71 -4.24 3.11
CA HIS A 30 -3.65 -4.53 1.68
C HIS A 30 -5.00 -4.21 1.06
N GLU A 31 -5.06 -3.21 0.18
CA GLU A 31 -6.31 -2.88 -0.53
C GLU A 31 -6.54 -3.83 -1.70
N VAL A 32 -5.47 -4.21 -2.38
CA VAL A 32 -5.54 -5.12 -3.54
C VAL A 32 -4.69 -6.34 -3.27
N ILE A 33 -5.29 -7.51 -3.50
CA ILE A 33 -4.57 -8.78 -3.62
C ILE A 33 -4.66 -9.23 -5.09
N ALA A 34 -3.51 -9.54 -5.69
CA ALA A 34 -3.43 -10.09 -7.03
C ALA A 34 -2.69 -11.43 -7.04
N GLN A 35 -3.05 -12.31 -7.97
CA GLN A 35 -2.32 -13.54 -8.23
C GLN A 35 -1.36 -13.33 -9.40
N ARG A 36 -0.07 -13.57 -9.19
CA ARG A 36 0.97 -13.55 -10.24
C ARG A 36 1.75 -14.85 -10.21
N SER A 37 1.65 -15.63 -11.28
CA SER A 37 2.40 -16.89 -11.43
C SER A 37 2.23 -17.83 -10.22
N GLY A 38 1.02 -17.89 -9.65
CA GLY A 38 0.69 -18.72 -8.48
C GLY A 38 1.13 -18.14 -7.13
N THR A 39 1.68 -16.93 -7.10
CA THR A 39 2.05 -16.22 -5.87
C THR A 39 1.11 -15.05 -5.62
N GLU A 40 0.66 -14.92 -4.38
CA GLU A 40 -0.13 -13.78 -3.93
C GLU A 40 0.76 -12.55 -3.73
N VAL A 41 0.41 -11.45 -4.38
CA VAL A 41 1.11 -10.17 -4.25
C VAL A 41 0.10 -9.07 -3.91
N VAL A 42 0.60 -7.98 -3.32
CA VAL A 42 -0.16 -6.80 -2.92
C VAL A 42 0.28 -5.61 -3.78
N PRO A 43 -0.44 -5.30 -4.87
CA PRO A 43 -0.16 -4.13 -5.71
C PRO A 43 -0.40 -2.80 -5.03
N ALA A 44 -1.35 -2.76 -4.08
CA ALA A 44 -1.78 -1.54 -3.43
C ALA A 44 -2.07 -1.80 -1.95
N LEU A 45 -1.58 -0.90 -1.09
CA LEU A 45 -1.80 -0.95 0.35
C LEU A 45 -1.90 0.46 0.94
N LEU A 46 -2.65 0.56 2.03
CA LEU A 46 -2.72 1.73 2.87
C LEU A 46 -1.80 1.53 4.08
N ILE A 47 -0.92 2.49 4.34
CA ILE A 47 -0.05 2.52 5.52
C ILE A 47 -0.43 3.73 6.36
N THR A 48 -0.77 3.49 7.62
CA THR A 48 -1.04 4.54 8.60
C THR A 48 0.03 4.52 9.67
N THR A 49 0.69 5.65 9.84
CA THR A 49 1.63 5.92 10.92
C THR A 49 0.94 6.69 12.04
N GLU A 50 1.66 7.00 13.11
CA GLU A 50 1.09 7.79 14.22
C GLU A 50 0.57 9.16 13.77
N THR A 51 1.19 9.74 12.74
CA THR A 51 0.93 11.13 12.30
C THR A 51 0.43 11.25 10.87
N ARG A 52 0.63 10.25 10.02
CA ARG A 52 0.36 10.35 8.57
C ARG A 52 -0.22 9.07 7.99
N SER A 53 -1.02 9.22 6.94
CA SER A 53 -1.55 8.14 6.12
C SER A 53 -0.93 8.17 4.72
N TYR A 54 -0.63 7.00 4.16
CA TYR A 54 0.00 6.84 2.85
C TYR A 54 -0.75 5.81 2.01
N ALA A 55 -1.18 6.21 0.82
CA ALA A 55 -1.59 5.31 -0.25
C ALA A 55 -0.33 4.87 -1.00
N VAL A 56 -0.02 3.58 -0.95
CA VAL A 56 1.20 3.01 -1.55
C VAL A 56 0.80 2.03 -2.63
N VAL A 57 1.38 2.23 -3.82
CA VAL A 57 1.09 1.42 -5.00
C VAL A 57 2.39 0.90 -5.59
N GLU A 58 2.32 -0.23 -6.28
CA GLU A 58 3.46 -0.75 -7.02
C GLU A 58 3.81 0.14 -8.22
N ASP A 59 5.10 0.19 -8.50
CA ASP A 59 5.69 0.69 -9.73
C ASP A 59 6.41 -0.51 -10.36
N ARG A 60 5.74 -1.15 -11.33
CA ARG A 60 6.25 -2.37 -11.95
C ARG A 60 7.46 -2.13 -12.82
N GLU A 61 7.56 -0.95 -13.43
CA GLU A 61 8.68 -0.63 -14.32
C GLU A 61 9.97 -0.44 -13.51
N ALA A 62 9.86 0.14 -12.31
CA ALA A 62 10.97 0.33 -11.39
C ALA A 62 11.12 -0.79 -10.34
N GLU A 63 10.30 -1.84 -10.42
CA GLU A 63 10.27 -2.99 -9.49
C GLU A 63 10.29 -2.57 -8.01
N ARG A 64 9.44 -1.60 -7.65
CA ARG A 64 9.39 -1.03 -6.30
C ARG A 64 7.98 -0.55 -5.93
N TYR A 65 7.83 -0.05 -4.70
CA TYR A 65 6.65 0.69 -4.29
C TYR A 65 6.87 2.19 -4.41
N ARG A 66 5.80 2.93 -4.67
CA ARG A 66 5.76 4.39 -4.64
C ARG A 66 4.56 4.89 -3.86
N VAL A 67 4.70 6.09 -3.31
CA VAL A 67 3.56 6.80 -2.71
C VAL A 67 2.70 7.37 -3.84
N LEU A 68 1.42 7.02 -3.85
CA LEU A 68 0.40 7.62 -4.70
C LEU A 68 -0.08 8.93 -4.07
N ALA A 69 -0.53 8.85 -2.82
CA ALA A 69 -1.07 9.96 -2.05
C ALA A 69 -0.61 9.89 -0.59
N SER A 70 -0.54 11.03 0.08
CA SER A 70 -0.27 11.09 1.52
C SER A 70 -0.99 12.26 2.17
N GLY A 71 -1.47 12.05 3.39
CA GLY A 71 -2.14 13.06 4.20
C GLY A 71 -1.76 12.92 5.66
N ASP A 72 -2.30 13.80 6.50
CA ASP A 72 -2.23 13.59 7.93
C ASP A 72 -3.06 12.34 8.30
N ARG A 73 -2.85 11.81 9.50
CA ARG A 73 -3.54 10.59 9.94
C ARG A 73 -5.07 10.72 9.85
N ASP A 74 -5.59 11.89 10.19
CA ASP A 74 -7.03 12.17 10.20
C ASP A 74 -7.62 12.26 8.77
N ASP A 75 -6.79 12.54 7.77
CA ASP A 75 -7.17 12.55 6.34
C ASP A 75 -7.08 11.15 5.70
N ARG A 76 -7.06 10.09 6.51
CA ARG A 76 -6.96 8.69 6.05
C ARG A 76 -7.99 8.37 4.97
N ASP A 77 -9.22 8.85 5.13
CA ASP A 77 -10.32 8.52 4.22
C ASP A 77 -10.11 9.13 2.82
N ASP A 78 -9.56 10.34 2.75
CA ASP A 78 -9.22 10.99 1.46
C ASP A 78 -8.05 10.26 0.79
N VAL A 79 -7.02 9.91 1.55
CA VAL A 79 -5.88 9.10 1.06
C VAL A 79 -6.34 7.74 0.56
N TYR A 80 -7.30 7.12 1.27
CA TYR A 80 -7.88 5.84 0.89
C TYR A 80 -8.76 5.96 -0.37
N ALA A 81 -9.50 7.06 -0.53
CA ALA A 81 -10.29 7.31 -1.73
C ALA A 81 -9.40 7.35 -2.98
N GLU A 82 -8.24 8.02 -2.93
CA GLU A 82 -7.27 8.02 -4.03
C GLU A 82 -6.73 6.62 -4.33
N LEU A 83 -6.44 5.82 -3.30
CA LEU A 83 -5.99 4.43 -3.47
C LEU A 83 -7.05 3.57 -4.18
N ARG A 84 -8.34 3.76 -3.83
CA ARG A 84 -9.46 3.06 -4.46
C ARG A 84 -9.69 3.49 -5.90
N GLU A 85 -9.57 4.78 -6.19
CA GLU A 85 -9.65 5.31 -7.54
C GLU A 85 -8.57 4.67 -8.41
N TRP A 86 -7.31 4.70 -7.96
CA TRP A 86 -6.21 4.04 -8.65
C TRP A 86 -6.45 2.55 -8.86
N ALA A 87 -6.91 1.83 -7.81
CA ALA A 87 -7.22 0.40 -7.93
C ALA A 87 -8.29 0.15 -9.01
N THR A 88 -9.30 1.01 -9.09
CA THR A 88 -10.34 0.95 -10.12
C THR A 88 -9.76 1.19 -11.51
N GLU A 89 -8.92 2.21 -11.68
CA GLU A 89 -8.26 2.52 -12.96
C GLU A 89 -7.34 1.39 -13.45
N GLN A 90 -6.69 0.68 -12.52
CA GLN A 90 -5.86 -0.49 -12.84
C GLN A 90 -6.67 -1.78 -13.11
N GLY A 91 -8.00 -1.73 -13.01
CA GLY A 91 -8.89 -2.88 -13.20
C GLY A 91 -8.93 -3.83 -11.99
N TYR A 92 -8.48 -3.37 -10.82
CA TYR A 92 -8.65 -4.07 -9.54
C TYR A 92 -9.96 -3.74 -8.85
N GLY A 93 -10.57 -2.60 -9.20
CA GLY A 93 -11.87 -2.19 -8.66
C GLY A 93 -13.00 -3.03 -9.25
N GLY A 94 -13.67 -3.78 -8.38
CA GLY A 94 -14.99 -4.33 -8.63
C GLY A 94 -15.81 -4.37 -7.33
N PRO A 95 -17.15 -4.39 -7.41
CA PRO A 95 -17.91 -5.21 -6.47
C PRO A 95 -17.54 -6.69 -6.61
#